data_AF-A0A8H3GY00-F1
#
_entry.id   AF-A0A8H3GY00-F1
#
_cell.length_a   1.000
_cell.length_b   1.000
_cell.length_c   1.000
_cell.angle_alpha   90.00
_cell.angle_beta   90.00
_cell.angle_gamma   90.00
#
_symmetry.space_group_name_H-M   'P 1'
#
loop_
_entity.id
_entity.type
_entity.pdbx_description
1 polymer ?
#
loop_
_entity_poly.entity_id
_entity_poly.type
_entity_poly.pdbx_seq_one_letter_code
_entity_poly.pdbx_strand_id
1 'polypeptide(L)'
;MRTISSTIISTLALLGGARAFFRLPCTDPIIHARIDPIISPGQKPSNHVHTVHGAKNFASNSTYSTLRASSCTSCKVTQDLSNYWFPKLYFRDPKTKLFEPVGNGGLLVYYLNRGDADVFYGGPGLKAFPEGFKMISGNPRSRSKKYVPTDSSSNQEVVLNVVQQVCN
;
A
#
# COMPACT_ATOMS: atom_id res chain seq x y z
N MET A 1 -51.18 27.07 38.47
CA MET A 1 -50.62 25.75 38.11
C MET A 1 -50.29 25.73 36.63
N ARG A 2 -49.01 25.79 36.26
CA ARG A 2 -48.50 25.37 34.94
C ARG A 2 -47.11 24.79 35.17
N THR A 3 -47.01 23.48 35.21
CA THR A 3 -45.75 22.75 35.32
C THR A 3 -45.13 22.67 33.92
N ILE A 4 -44.00 23.34 33.72
CA ILE A 4 -43.19 23.20 32.51
C ILE A 4 -42.32 21.95 32.74
N SER A 5 -42.74 20.82 32.16
CA SER A 5 -41.93 19.59 32.17
C SER A 5 -40.68 19.78 31.33
N SER A 6 -39.53 19.67 31.99
CA SER A 6 -38.21 19.75 31.38
C SER A 6 -37.83 18.38 30.81
N THR A 7 -37.91 18.23 29.48
CA THR A 7 -37.36 17.05 28.78
C THR A 7 -35.95 17.37 28.28
N ILE A 8 -34.96 17.18 29.16
CA ILE A 8 -33.57 17.07 28.73
C ILE A 8 -33.34 15.62 28.31
N ILE A 9 -33.51 15.32 27.03
CA ILE A 9 -33.06 14.04 26.46
C ILE A 9 -31.54 14.12 26.38
N SER A 10 -30.88 13.53 27.37
CA SER A 10 -29.43 13.37 27.39
C SER A 10 -29.05 12.28 26.38
N THR A 11 -28.77 12.66 25.14
CA THR A 11 -28.11 11.79 24.15
C THR A 11 -26.67 11.58 24.57
N LEU A 12 -26.46 10.64 25.50
CA LEU A 12 -25.13 10.14 25.82
C LEU A 12 -24.59 9.45 24.57
N ALA A 13 -23.73 10.17 23.86
CA ALA A 13 -23.12 9.72 22.62
C ALA A 13 -22.51 8.34 22.81
N LEU A 14 -22.79 7.45 21.86
CA LEU A 14 -22.07 6.20 21.65
C LEU A 14 -20.57 6.50 21.43
N LEU A 15 -19.80 6.63 22.51
CA LEU A 15 -18.34 6.69 22.52
C LEU A 15 -17.75 5.28 22.31
N GLY A 16 -18.27 4.55 21.34
CA GLY A 16 -17.63 3.32 20.87
C GLY A 16 -16.37 3.69 20.11
N GLY A 17 -15.20 3.22 20.57
CA GLY A 17 -13.95 3.41 19.84
C GLY A 17 -14.04 2.82 18.43
N ALA A 18 -13.82 3.64 17.40
CA ALA A 18 -13.76 3.16 16.02
C ALA A 18 -12.42 2.46 15.80
N ARG A 19 -12.45 1.19 15.39
CA ARG A 19 -11.26 0.47 14.90
C ARG A 19 -10.99 0.93 13.47
N ALA A 20 -10.23 2.01 13.34
CA ALA A 20 -9.83 2.54 12.05
C ALA A 20 -8.52 1.87 11.57
N PHE A 21 -8.44 1.66 10.27
CA PHE A 21 -7.20 1.30 9.58
C PHE A 21 -7.02 2.24 8.39
N PHE A 22 -5.77 2.48 8.01
CA PHE A 22 -5.49 3.37 6.90
C PHE A 22 -5.48 2.60 5.58
N ARG A 23 -6.23 3.12 4.60
CA ARG A 23 -6.26 2.60 3.23
C ARG A 23 -5.90 3.73 2.27
N LEU A 24 -5.01 3.44 1.34
CA LEU A 24 -4.57 4.39 0.33
C LEU A 24 -4.96 3.87 -1.05
N PRO A 25 -6.06 4.37 -1.63
CA PRO A 25 -6.38 4.08 -3.01
C PRO A 25 -5.47 4.89 -3.93
N CYS A 26 -4.92 4.22 -4.94
CA CYS A 26 -4.21 4.81 -6.06
C CYS A 26 -4.91 4.45 -7.35
N THR A 27 -4.96 5.39 -8.28
CA THR A 27 -5.53 5.23 -9.62
C THR A 27 -4.57 4.40 -10.48
N ASP A 28 -4.63 4.58 -11.79
CA ASP A 28 -3.81 3.84 -12.75
C ASP A 28 -2.30 3.91 -12.45
N PRO A 29 -1.55 2.87 -12.87
CA PRO A 29 -0.10 2.87 -12.75
C PRO A 29 0.53 4.09 -13.42
N ILE A 30 1.58 4.64 -12.81
CA ILE A 30 2.35 5.74 -13.42
C ILE A 30 3.28 5.23 -14.52
N ILE A 31 3.76 3.98 -14.40
CA ILE A 31 4.64 3.35 -15.40
C ILE A 31 4.65 1.82 -15.26
N HIS A 32 4.93 1.15 -16.39
CA HIS A 32 5.42 -0.22 -16.41
C HIS A 32 6.90 -0.22 -16.83
N ALA A 33 7.82 -0.62 -15.94
CA ALA A 33 9.25 -0.49 -16.21
C ALA A 33 10.09 -1.60 -15.57
N ARG A 34 11.22 -1.93 -16.20
CA ARG A 34 12.27 -2.80 -15.64
C ARG A 34 13.17 -1.99 -14.72
N ILE A 35 12.65 -1.54 -13.60
CA ILE A 35 13.35 -0.68 -12.63
C ILE A 35 12.99 -1.13 -11.21
N ASP A 36 13.98 -1.29 -10.32
CA ASP A 36 13.77 -1.61 -8.90
C ASP A 36 14.77 -0.86 -7.99
N PRO A 37 14.34 0.18 -7.26
CA PRO A 37 15.23 0.95 -6.38
C PRO A 37 15.58 0.28 -5.03
N ILE A 38 15.08 -0.93 -4.77
CA ILE A 38 15.42 -1.71 -3.56
C ILE A 38 16.27 -2.93 -3.94
N ILE A 39 15.80 -3.78 -4.84
CA ILE A 39 16.47 -5.05 -5.22
C ILE A 39 17.65 -4.80 -6.17
N SER A 40 17.52 -3.84 -7.10
CA SER A 40 18.52 -3.56 -8.13
C SER A 40 18.82 -2.06 -8.25
N PRO A 41 19.29 -1.40 -7.17
CA PRO A 41 19.45 0.05 -7.15
C PRO A 41 20.41 0.53 -8.24
N GLY A 42 20.03 1.58 -8.95
CA GLY A 42 20.78 2.14 -10.07
C GLY A 42 20.69 1.35 -11.37
N GLN A 43 20.33 0.05 -11.34
CA GLN A 43 20.31 -0.79 -12.53
C GLN A 43 19.12 -0.48 -13.44
N LYS A 44 19.41 -0.36 -14.75
CA LYS A 44 18.42 -0.17 -15.82
C LYS A 44 18.92 -0.95 -17.06
N PRO A 45 18.27 -2.06 -17.46
CA PRO A 45 17.05 -2.65 -16.89
C PRO A 45 17.31 -3.53 -15.65
N SER A 46 16.30 -3.67 -14.79
CA SER A 46 16.24 -4.70 -13.75
C SER A 46 15.75 -6.06 -14.30
N ASN A 47 15.77 -7.10 -13.44
CA ASN A 47 15.49 -8.48 -13.82
C ASN A 47 14.09 -8.71 -14.43
N HIS A 48 13.08 -7.94 -14.06
CA HIS A 48 11.72 -8.08 -14.58
C HIS A 48 10.96 -6.74 -14.62
N VAL A 49 9.80 -6.73 -15.26
CA VAL A 49 8.95 -5.54 -15.38
C VAL A 49 8.11 -5.38 -14.12
N HIS A 50 8.02 -4.17 -13.61
CA HIS A 50 7.13 -3.78 -12.52
C HIS A 50 5.97 -2.93 -13.01
N THR A 51 4.81 -3.09 -12.38
CA THR A 51 3.73 -2.13 -12.38
C THR A 51 3.91 -1.20 -11.18
N VAL A 52 3.96 0.11 -11.42
CA VAL A 52 4.32 1.10 -10.40
C VAL A 52 3.19 2.10 -10.20
N HIS A 53 2.89 2.41 -8.94
CA HIS A 53 1.96 3.46 -8.50
C HIS A 53 2.66 4.43 -7.54
N GLY A 54 2.04 5.59 -7.31
CA GLY A 54 2.51 6.59 -6.36
C GLY A 54 3.21 7.78 -7.02
N ALA A 55 4.29 8.26 -6.40
CA ALA A 55 4.96 9.49 -6.77
C ALA A 55 5.62 9.49 -8.16
N LYS A 56 5.55 10.64 -8.84
CA LYS A 56 6.08 10.86 -10.19
C LYS A 56 7.59 10.56 -10.34
N ASN A 57 8.42 10.92 -9.36
CA ASN A 57 9.89 10.82 -9.49
C ASN A 57 10.43 9.40 -9.23
N PHE A 58 9.68 8.36 -9.62
CA PHE A 58 10.15 6.98 -9.54
C PHE A 58 11.32 6.74 -10.51
N ALA A 59 12.41 6.18 -10.00
CA ALA A 59 13.64 5.91 -10.72
C ALA A 59 14.39 4.73 -10.09
N SER A 60 15.38 4.15 -10.79
CA SER A 60 16.18 3.03 -10.26
C SER A 60 17.03 3.41 -9.05
N ASN A 61 17.26 4.69 -8.82
CA ASN A 61 18.00 5.24 -7.69
C ASN A 61 17.12 6.13 -6.81
N SER A 62 15.81 5.92 -6.78
CA SER A 62 14.91 6.68 -5.91
C SER A 62 15.36 6.64 -4.45
N THR A 63 15.41 7.83 -3.86
CA THR A 63 15.66 8.12 -2.45
C THR A 63 14.47 8.87 -1.88
N TYR A 64 14.43 9.03 -0.55
CA TYR A 64 13.43 9.84 0.11
C TYR A 64 13.32 11.25 -0.50
N SER A 65 14.44 11.97 -0.60
CA SER A 65 14.46 13.35 -1.09
C SER A 65 13.96 13.46 -2.54
N THR A 66 14.36 12.53 -3.41
CA THR A 66 13.90 12.54 -4.82
C THR A 66 12.39 12.31 -4.92
N LEU A 67 11.83 11.46 -4.06
CA LEU A 67 10.40 11.19 -4.05
C LEU A 67 9.61 12.34 -3.44
N ARG A 68 10.09 12.96 -2.37
CA ARG A 68 9.50 14.16 -1.78
C ARG A 68 9.50 15.37 -2.72
N ALA A 69 10.44 15.43 -3.65
CA ALA A 69 10.47 16.43 -4.71
C ALA A 69 9.48 16.15 -5.87
N SER A 70 8.64 15.11 -5.77
CA SER A 70 7.63 14.81 -6.79
C SER A 70 6.53 15.87 -6.78
N SER A 71 6.17 16.36 -7.96
CA SER A 71 5.08 17.32 -8.13
C SER A 71 3.68 16.71 -7.99
N CYS A 72 3.56 15.38 -8.10
CA CYS A 72 2.30 14.67 -8.02
C CYS A 72 2.47 13.18 -7.68
N THR A 73 1.36 12.52 -7.37
CA THR A 73 1.23 11.09 -7.07
C THR A 73 -0.03 10.54 -7.74
N SER A 74 -0.07 9.25 -8.10
CA SER A 74 -1.30 8.57 -8.54
C SER A 74 -2.20 8.14 -7.38
N CYS A 75 -1.81 8.41 -6.13
CA CYS A 75 -2.59 8.07 -4.95
C CYS A 75 -3.52 9.19 -4.50
N LYS A 76 -4.64 8.83 -3.87
CA LYS A 76 -5.70 9.78 -3.47
C LYS A 76 -5.25 10.77 -2.40
N VAL A 77 -4.36 10.35 -1.51
CA VAL A 77 -3.73 11.26 -0.53
C VAL A 77 -2.54 11.90 -1.21
N THR A 78 -2.68 13.17 -1.60
CA THR A 78 -1.67 13.88 -2.41
C THR A 78 -0.35 14.12 -1.67
N GLN A 79 -0.38 14.11 -0.33
CA GLN A 79 0.78 14.22 0.54
C GLN A 79 1.62 12.92 0.55
N ASP A 80 1.00 11.81 0.14
CA ASP A 80 1.67 10.53 0.01
C ASP A 80 2.47 10.47 -1.29
N LEU A 81 3.78 10.65 -1.15
CA LEU A 81 4.76 10.57 -2.22
C LEU A 81 5.58 9.28 -2.15
N SER A 82 5.01 8.20 -1.61
CA SER A 82 5.60 6.87 -1.68
C SER A 82 5.59 6.35 -3.12
N ASN A 83 6.41 5.33 -3.38
CA ASN A 83 6.19 4.44 -4.52
C ASN A 83 5.82 3.03 -4.06
N TYR A 84 4.85 2.44 -4.76
CA TYR A 84 4.38 1.08 -4.58
C TYR A 84 4.52 0.34 -5.90
N TRP A 85 5.17 -0.81 -5.90
CA TRP A 85 5.29 -1.59 -7.13
C TRP A 85 5.27 -3.09 -6.88
N PHE A 86 4.84 -3.80 -7.91
CA PHE A 86 4.73 -5.25 -7.94
C PHE A 86 5.10 -5.79 -9.33
N PRO A 87 5.49 -7.07 -9.46
CA PRO A 87 5.81 -7.67 -10.76
C PRO A 87 4.64 -7.58 -11.74
N LYS A 88 4.90 -7.14 -12.98
CA LYS A 88 3.90 -7.14 -14.06
C LYS A 88 3.56 -8.58 -14.42
N LEU A 89 2.28 -8.91 -14.38
CA LEU A 89 1.78 -10.22 -14.78
C LEU A 89 1.65 -10.31 -16.31
N TYR A 90 2.07 -11.45 -16.85
CA TYR A 90 1.89 -11.79 -18.26
C TYR A 90 1.14 -13.12 -18.37
N PHE A 91 0.17 -13.16 -19.27
CA PHE A 91 -0.51 -14.38 -19.69
C PHE A 91 0.24 -14.99 -20.87
N ARG A 92 0.45 -16.31 -20.85
CA ARG A 92 0.99 -17.02 -22.02
C ARG A 92 -0.16 -17.57 -22.84
N ASP A 93 -0.41 -16.99 -24.00
CA ASP A 93 -1.50 -17.41 -24.87
C ASP A 93 -1.27 -18.86 -25.36
N PRO A 94 -2.23 -19.79 -25.16
CA PRO A 94 -2.05 -21.19 -25.52
C PRO A 94 -2.06 -21.44 -27.03
N LYS A 95 -2.60 -20.52 -27.84
CA LYS A 95 -2.65 -20.57 -29.31
C LYS A 95 -1.41 -19.94 -29.92
N THR A 96 -1.11 -18.68 -29.60
CA THR A 96 0.01 -17.94 -30.20
C THR A 96 1.35 -18.28 -29.55
N LYS A 97 1.33 -18.87 -28.34
CA LYS A 97 2.50 -19.15 -27.48
C LYS A 97 3.26 -17.90 -27.03
N LEU A 98 2.75 -16.70 -27.33
CA LEU A 98 3.32 -15.41 -26.93
C LEU A 98 2.88 -15.03 -25.51
N PHE A 99 3.62 -14.08 -24.91
CA PHE A 99 3.27 -13.48 -23.63
C PHE A 99 2.56 -12.15 -23.85
N GLU A 100 1.41 -12.01 -23.23
CA GLU A 100 0.57 -10.82 -23.29
C GLU A 100 0.47 -10.17 -21.91
N PRO A 101 0.65 -8.85 -21.79
CA PRO A 101 0.56 -8.18 -20.50
C PRO A 101 -0.87 -8.26 -19.97
N VAL A 102 -1.03 -8.74 -18.74
CA VAL A 102 -2.33 -8.68 -18.06
C VAL A 102 -2.62 -7.22 -17.71
N GLY A 103 -3.83 -6.76 -18.02
CA GLY A 103 -4.29 -5.42 -17.65
C GLY A 103 -4.22 -5.21 -16.14
N ASN A 104 -3.77 -4.04 -15.71
CA ASN A 104 -3.80 -3.62 -14.30
C ASN A 104 -4.65 -2.35 -14.20
N GLY A 105 -5.46 -2.26 -13.14
CA GLY A 105 -6.16 -1.04 -12.77
C GLY A 105 -5.52 -0.38 -11.55
N GLY A 106 -6.34 0.26 -10.72
CA GLY A 106 -5.90 0.88 -9.48
C GLY A 106 -5.29 -0.08 -8.46
N LEU A 107 -4.54 0.51 -7.52
CA LEU A 107 -3.94 -0.18 -6.38
C LEU A 107 -4.64 0.29 -5.10
N LEU A 108 -4.90 -0.63 -4.17
CA LEU A 108 -5.37 -0.28 -2.82
C LEU A 108 -4.39 -0.80 -1.79
N VAL A 109 -3.67 0.12 -1.15
CA VAL A 109 -2.69 -0.21 -0.10
C VAL A 109 -3.39 -0.22 1.25
N TYR A 110 -3.13 -1.25 2.05
CA TYR A 110 -3.70 -1.42 3.39
C TYR A 110 -2.62 -1.34 4.45
N TYR A 111 -2.84 -0.45 5.42
CA TYR A 111 -2.05 -0.35 6.65
C TYR A 111 -2.97 -0.77 7.79
N LEU A 112 -2.80 -2.02 8.20
CA LEU A 112 -3.66 -2.66 9.18
C LEU A 112 -2.95 -2.71 10.53
N ASN A 113 -3.62 -2.24 11.57
CA ASN A 113 -3.15 -2.31 12.95
C ASN A 113 -3.31 -3.75 13.48
N ARG A 114 -2.49 -4.67 12.94
CA ARG A 114 -2.45 -6.09 13.34
C ARG A 114 -1.40 -6.31 14.42
N GLY A 115 -1.62 -7.33 15.24
CA GLY A 115 -0.74 -7.70 16.34
C GLY A 115 -1.05 -6.95 17.62
N ASP A 116 -0.07 -6.96 18.53
CA ASP A 116 -0.14 -6.42 19.88
C ASP A 116 0.59 -5.07 20.03
N ALA A 117 1.14 -4.52 18.94
CA ALA A 117 1.96 -3.31 18.97
C ALA A 117 1.17 -2.01 19.24
N ASP A 118 -0.14 -2.00 18.98
CA ASP A 118 -1.00 -0.83 19.21
C ASP A 118 -1.38 -0.72 20.69
N VAL A 119 -1.48 0.51 21.21
CA VAL A 119 -1.74 0.81 22.63
C VAL A 119 -3.05 0.16 23.09
N PHE A 120 -4.05 0.07 22.21
CA PHE A 120 -5.32 -0.57 22.49
C PHE A 120 -5.18 -2.05 22.91
N TYR A 121 -4.13 -2.73 22.46
CA TYR A 121 -3.84 -4.13 22.80
C TYR A 121 -2.71 -4.27 23.83
N GLY A 122 -2.33 -3.20 24.53
CA GLY A 122 -1.26 -3.21 25.53
C GLY A 122 0.15 -3.05 24.94
N GLY A 123 0.26 -2.70 23.65
CA GLY A 123 1.54 -2.43 23.00
C GLY A 123 2.12 -1.05 23.31
N PRO A 124 3.37 -0.81 22.88
CA PRO A 124 4.05 0.47 23.05
C PRO A 124 3.49 1.60 22.16
N GLY A 125 2.55 1.29 21.27
CA GLY A 125 1.95 2.21 20.31
C GLY A 125 2.61 2.15 18.94
N LEU A 126 1.81 2.41 17.90
CA LEU A 126 2.28 2.45 16.52
C LEU A 126 3.11 3.72 16.28
N LYS A 127 4.23 3.56 15.58
CA LYS A 127 5.11 4.68 15.17
C LYS A 127 5.02 4.87 13.67
N ALA A 128 5.16 6.11 13.22
CA ALA A 128 5.31 6.42 11.81
C ALA A 128 6.58 5.74 11.26
N PHE A 129 6.54 5.34 9.99
CA PHE A 129 7.74 4.84 9.31
C PHE A 129 8.81 5.93 9.27
N PRO A 130 10.09 5.59 9.53
CA PRO A 130 11.16 6.58 9.48
C PRO A 130 11.41 7.05 8.03
N GLU A 131 12.10 8.18 7.91
CA GLU A 131 12.61 8.62 6.61
C GLU A 131 13.58 7.59 6.00
N GLY A 132 13.51 7.45 4.69
CA GLY A 132 14.21 6.44 3.91
C GLY A 132 13.67 5.01 4.02
N PHE A 133 12.55 4.76 4.73
CA PHE A 133 12.04 3.39 4.90
C PHE A 133 11.78 2.68 3.57
N LYS A 134 12.40 1.51 3.41
CA LYS A 134 12.28 0.63 2.24
C LYS A 134 11.84 -0.74 2.70
N MET A 135 10.83 -1.31 2.05
CA MET A 135 10.30 -2.62 2.41
C MET A 135 10.07 -3.47 1.17
N ILE A 136 10.39 -4.76 1.29
CA ILE A 136 9.96 -5.82 0.39
C ILE A 136 9.09 -6.76 1.22
N SER A 137 7.85 -6.96 0.79
CA SER A 137 6.95 -7.93 1.42
C SER A 137 6.83 -9.19 0.57
N GLY A 138 6.98 -10.36 1.18
CA GLY A 138 6.87 -11.66 0.50
C GLY A 138 8.18 -12.18 -0.11
N ASN A 139 8.10 -13.32 -0.79
CA ASN A 139 9.24 -13.99 -1.41
C ASN A 139 9.09 -14.00 -2.94
N PRO A 140 9.98 -13.31 -3.70
CA PRO A 140 9.89 -13.22 -5.15
C PRO A 140 10.15 -14.55 -5.87
N ARG A 141 10.71 -15.56 -5.17
CA ARG A 141 10.91 -16.92 -5.68
C ARG A 141 9.71 -17.84 -5.41
N SER A 142 8.70 -17.38 -4.67
CA SER A 142 7.51 -18.18 -4.41
C SER A 142 6.69 -18.36 -5.68
N ARG A 143 6.36 -19.62 -6.01
CA ARG A 143 5.57 -19.98 -7.20
C ARG A 143 4.22 -20.63 -6.86
N SER A 144 4.00 -20.95 -5.59
CA SER A 144 2.74 -21.43 -5.05
C SER A 144 2.66 -21.10 -3.55
N LYS A 145 1.49 -20.66 -3.09
CA LYS A 145 1.13 -20.71 -1.66
C LYS A 145 0.25 -21.94 -1.45
N LYS A 146 0.48 -22.72 -0.39
CA LYS A 146 -0.57 -23.60 0.13
C LYS A 146 -1.60 -22.69 0.80
N TYR A 147 -2.79 -22.60 0.23
CA TYR A 147 -3.90 -21.90 0.87
C TYR A 147 -4.22 -22.62 2.18
N VAL A 148 -4.06 -21.94 3.31
CA VAL A 148 -4.53 -22.44 4.61
C VAL A 148 -5.88 -21.76 4.87
N PRO A 149 -7.00 -22.51 4.95
CA PRO A 149 -8.35 -21.93 5.03
C PRO A 149 -8.66 -21.05 6.24
N THR A 150 -7.74 -20.91 7.20
CA THR A 150 -7.98 -20.23 8.48
C THR A 150 -7.63 -18.74 8.49
N ASP A 151 -6.93 -18.23 7.47
CA ASP A 151 -6.62 -16.79 7.40
C ASP A 151 -7.73 -16.02 6.68
N SER A 152 -8.46 -15.22 7.46
CA SER A 152 -9.55 -14.34 7.03
C SER A 152 -9.12 -13.18 6.12
N SER A 153 -7.87 -13.15 5.63
CA SER A 153 -7.42 -12.22 4.59
C SER A 153 -7.28 -12.93 3.26
N SER A 154 -8.38 -12.99 2.50
CA SER A 154 -8.44 -13.49 1.11
C SER A 154 -7.73 -12.59 0.09
N ASN A 155 -7.15 -11.47 0.52
CA ASN A 155 -6.41 -10.60 -0.38
C ASN A 155 -5.08 -11.28 -0.71
N GLN A 156 -4.88 -11.62 -1.99
CA GLN A 156 -3.60 -12.09 -2.51
C GLN A 156 -2.51 -11.13 -2.05
N GLU A 157 -1.63 -11.59 -1.16
CA GLU A 157 -0.40 -10.90 -0.81
C GLU A 157 0.51 -10.92 -2.04
N VAL A 158 0.28 -9.98 -2.95
CA VAL A 158 1.23 -9.65 -4.00
C VAL A 158 2.48 -9.15 -3.30
N VAL A 159 3.66 -9.56 -3.80
CA VAL A 159 4.93 -9.00 -3.33
C VAL A 159 4.89 -7.49 -3.60
N LEU A 160 4.62 -6.74 -2.54
CA LEU A 160 4.53 -5.29 -2.57
C LEU A 160 5.85 -4.75 -2.07
N ASN A 161 6.53 -4.01 -2.94
CA ASN A 161 7.70 -3.25 -2.60
C ASN A 161 7.29 -1.80 -2.37
N VAL A 162 7.81 -1.19 -1.31
CA VAL A 162 7.46 0.17 -0.89
C VAL A 162 8.73 0.97 -0.67
N VAL A 163 8.84 2.13 -1.31
CA VAL A 163 9.72 3.22 -0.84
C VAL A 163 8.82 4.28 -0.19
N GLN A 164 8.91 4.31 1.14
CA GLN A 164 8.41 5.23 2.18
C GLN A 164 7.08 5.97 2.04
N GLN A 165 6.22 5.74 3.06
CA GLN A 165 5.03 6.50 3.46
C GLN A 165 5.36 7.81 4.22
N VAL A 166 4.73 8.92 3.83
CA VAL A 166 4.67 10.15 4.63
C VAL A 166 3.22 10.56 4.78
N CYS A 167 2.70 10.47 6.01
CA CYS A 167 1.54 11.23 6.44
C CYS A 167 2.07 12.34 7.36
N ASN A 168 2.17 13.57 6.85
CA ASN A 168 2.26 14.76 7.71
C ASN A 168 0.87 15.38 7.78
#